data_AF-A0A536US80-F1
#
_entry.id   AF-A0A536US80-F1
#
_cell.length_a   1.000
_cell.length_b   1.000
_cell.length_c   1.000
_cell.angle_alpha   90.00
_cell.angle_beta   90.00
_cell.angle_gamma   90.00
#
_symmetry.space_group_name_H-M   'P 1'
#
loop_
_entity.id
_entity.type
_entity.pdbx_description
1 polymer ?
#
loop_
_entity_poly.entity_id
_entity_poly.type
_entity_poly.pdbx_seq_one_letter_code
_entity_poly.pdbx_strand_id
1 'polypeptide(L)'
;LAYLANLCHDCGSCYYACQYAPPHEFQLNFPKMLADIRLQTYRKYAWPGPLSALFQRNGMTVGLVAAASLALFLWAMFFFIERPVLLAAHPDNAGAFYAVLSHRTMAWTFGIVFLFVVVALAAGLVRFWRDTGEKFGDFFSPEPLTHSVVDALRLRYLAGGGEGCTYPDETPSHARRWFHHLTFYGFMLCFAATCVATIYHYGFRWKAPYALSSLPVLLGTAGGIGLLIGPAGLLWLKAIRDRALSGAKQTGMDVGFLALLLLSSISGLLLLALRESSAMGVLLGIHLAIIMALFVTLPYGKFVHALYRLAALVRFHLERRRIAPQIGTE
;
A
#
# COMPACT_ATOMS: atom_id res chain seq x y z
N LEU A 1 -6.10 -22.02 7.69
CA LEU A 1 -5.32 -21.72 6.46
C LEU A 1 -5.16 -20.22 6.18
N ALA A 2 -6.23 -19.40 6.21
CA ALA A 2 -6.13 -17.94 5.97
C ALA A 2 -5.12 -17.23 6.88
N TYR A 3 -5.09 -17.58 8.17
CA TYR A 3 -4.07 -17.13 9.13
C TYR A 3 -2.63 -17.40 8.63
N LEU A 4 -2.28 -18.66 8.36
CA LEU A 4 -0.95 -19.06 7.91
C LEU A 4 -0.56 -18.39 6.57
N ALA A 5 -1.50 -18.24 5.63
CA ALA A 5 -1.26 -17.59 4.35
C ALA A 5 -0.87 -16.10 4.50
N ASN A 6 -1.40 -15.41 5.51
CA ASN A 6 -1.09 -14.01 5.82
C ASN A 6 0.10 -13.87 6.79
N LEU A 7 0.45 -14.93 7.52
CA LEU A 7 1.70 -15.01 8.28
C LEU A 7 2.90 -15.25 7.35
N CYS A 8 2.73 -16.00 6.26
CA CYS A 8 3.77 -16.27 5.26
C CYS A 8 4.24 -15.00 4.54
N HIS A 9 5.56 -14.84 4.38
CA HIS A 9 6.19 -13.68 3.72
C HIS A 9 6.56 -13.89 2.26
N ASP A 10 6.16 -15.02 1.68
CA ASP A 10 6.40 -15.30 0.27
C ASP A 10 7.90 -15.23 -0.06
N CYS A 11 8.71 -15.85 0.81
CA CYS A 11 10.17 -15.74 0.85
C CYS A 11 10.88 -16.76 -0.05
N GLY A 12 10.17 -17.72 -0.65
CA GLY A 12 10.75 -18.74 -1.56
C GLY A 12 11.50 -19.88 -0.88
N SER A 13 12.08 -19.66 0.31
CA SER A 13 12.98 -20.63 0.95
C SER A 13 12.39 -22.03 1.16
N CYS A 14 11.10 -22.12 1.50
CA CYS A 14 10.44 -23.41 1.68
C CYS A 14 10.23 -24.20 0.37
N TYR A 15 10.29 -23.56 -0.79
CA TYR A 15 10.25 -24.25 -2.07
C TYR A 15 11.62 -24.84 -2.41
N TYR A 16 12.69 -24.04 -2.32
CA TYR A 16 14.05 -24.50 -2.62
C TYR A 16 14.58 -25.53 -1.63
N ALA A 17 14.10 -25.51 -0.38
CA ALA A 17 14.46 -26.51 0.63
C ALA A 17 13.59 -27.80 0.58
N CYS A 18 12.52 -27.83 -0.22
CA CYS A 18 11.59 -28.96 -0.20
C CYS A 18 12.04 -30.08 -1.13
N GLN A 19 12.34 -31.26 -0.56
CA GLN A 19 12.69 -32.47 -1.30
C GLN A 19 11.57 -32.96 -2.24
N TYR A 20 10.33 -32.54 -1.96
CA TYR A 20 9.13 -32.89 -2.73
C TYR A 20 8.67 -31.77 -3.68
N ALA A 21 9.46 -30.71 -3.84
CA ALA A 21 9.21 -29.69 -4.85
C ALA A 21 9.36 -30.28 -6.27
N PRO A 22 8.75 -29.67 -7.29
CA PRO A 22 9.01 -30.02 -8.68
C PRO A 22 10.52 -30.17 -8.97
N PRO A 23 10.96 -31.22 -9.70
CA PRO A 23 10.13 -32.16 -10.48
C PRO A 23 9.68 -33.44 -9.73
N HIS A 24 9.77 -33.51 -8.40
CA HIS A 24 9.31 -34.68 -7.63
C HIS A 24 7.85 -35.03 -7.93
N GLU A 25 7.46 -36.31 -7.85
CA GLU A 25 6.10 -36.81 -8.18
C GLU A 25 4.96 -36.06 -7.46
N PHE A 26 5.19 -35.64 -6.21
CA PHE A 26 4.21 -34.88 -5.41
C PHE A 26 4.08 -33.40 -5.81
N GLN A 27 5.06 -32.82 -6.52
CA GLN A 27 5.02 -31.46 -7.05
C GLN A 27 4.63 -30.38 -6.01
N LEU A 28 5.11 -30.50 -4.77
CA LEU A 28 4.70 -29.61 -3.68
C LEU A 28 5.19 -28.18 -3.89
N ASN A 29 4.27 -27.21 -3.86
CA ASN A 29 4.58 -25.80 -4.01
C ASN A 29 3.84 -24.95 -2.97
N PHE A 30 4.37 -24.97 -1.74
CA PHE A 30 3.80 -24.25 -0.61
C PHE A 30 3.69 -22.73 -0.84
N PRO A 31 4.70 -22.01 -1.40
CA PRO A 31 4.57 -20.57 -1.66
C PRO A 31 3.40 -20.24 -2.57
N LYS A 32 3.25 -20.97 -3.68
CA LYS A 32 2.16 -20.77 -4.64
C LYS A 32 0.79 -21.05 -4.00
N MET A 33 0.67 -22.16 -3.27
CA MET A 33 -0.58 -22.50 -2.56
C MET A 33 -0.97 -21.41 -1.55
N LEU A 34 -0.04 -20.95 -0.71
CA LEU A 34 -0.31 -19.90 0.27
C LEU A 34 -0.60 -18.54 -0.40
N ALA A 35 0.03 -18.25 -1.54
CA ALA A 35 -0.30 -17.07 -2.35
C ALA A 35 -1.75 -17.10 -2.85
N ASP A 36 -2.22 -18.25 -3.34
CA ASP A 36 -3.60 -18.42 -3.80
C ASP A 36 -4.61 -18.29 -2.65
N ILE A 37 -4.32 -18.91 -1.49
CA ILE A 37 -5.15 -18.77 -0.28
C ILE A 37 -5.19 -17.32 0.21
N ARG A 38 -4.08 -16.58 0.08
CA ARG A 38 -4.02 -15.16 0.44
C ARG A 38 -4.93 -14.32 -0.45
N LEU A 39 -4.96 -14.59 -1.76
CA LEU A 39 -5.89 -13.91 -2.66
C LEU A 39 -7.36 -14.23 -2.33
N GLN A 40 -7.66 -15.48 -1.97
CA GLN A 40 -9.00 -15.87 -1.49
C GLN A 40 -9.36 -15.17 -0.18
N THR A 41 -8.40 -15.05 0.74
CA THR A 41 -8.54 -14.31 2.01
C THR A 41 -8.95 -12.86 1.73
N TYR A 42 -8.24 -12.17 0.84
CA TYR A 42 -8.54 -10.76 0.55
C TYR A 42 -9.96 -10.57 0.03
N ARG A 43 -10.43 -11.49 -0.83
CA ARG A 43 -11.81 -11.52 -1.33
C ARG A 43 -12.82 -11.79 -0.23
N LYS A 44 -12.58 -12.83 0.59
CA LYS A 44 -13.51 -13.30 1.64
C LYS A 44 -13.86 -12.17 2.63
N TYR A 45 -12.88 -11.36 3.03
CA TYR A 45 -13.12 -10.33 4.04
C TYR A 45 -13.32 -8.92 3.46
N ALA A 46 -13.31 -8.75 2.14
CA ALA A 46 -13.58 -7.47 1.51
C ALA A 46 -14.95 -6.90 1.94
N TRP A 47 -15.00 -5.59 2.15
CA TRP A 47 -16.23 -4.87 2.46
C TRP A 47 -16.33 -3.60 1.61
N PRO A 48 -17.53 -3.27 1.10
CA PRO A 48 -18.74 -4.09 1.08
C PRO A 48 -18.60 -5.31 0.15
N GLY A 49 -19.31 -6.38 0.47
CA GLY A 49 -19.19 -7.69 -0.20
C GLY A 49 -19.29 -7.66 -1.74
N PRO A 50 -20.20 -6.88 -2.36
CA PRO A 50 -20.29 -6.79 -3.83
C PRO A 50 -19.01 -6.29 -4.50
N LEU A 51 -18.23 -5.44 -3.83
CA LEU A 51 -16.97 -4.91 -4.35
C LEU A 51 -15.80 -5.90 -4.21
N SER A 52 -16.00 -7.06 -3.57
CA SER A 52 -15.01 -8.14 -3.53
C SER A 52 -14.64 -8.68 -4.92
N ALA A 53 -15.55 -8.53 -5.91
CA ALA A 53 -15.31 -8.91 -7.29
C ALA A 53 -14.14 -8.14 -7.94
N LEU A 54 -13.82 -6.94 -7.44
CA LEU A 54 -12.69 -6.14 -7.92
C LEU A 54 -11.35 -6.86 -7.75
N PHE A 55 -11.22 -7.72 -6.74
CA PHE A 55 -10.04 -8.58 -6.55
C PHE A 55 -9.88 -9.68 -7.62
N GLN A 56 -10.89 -9.94 -8.46
CA GLN A 56 -10.82 -10.96 -9.52
C GLN A 56 -10.10 -10.48 -10.77
N ARG A 57 -10.21 -9.19 -11.10
CA ARG A 57 -9.63 -8.57 -12.30
C ARG A 57 -8.69 -7.43 -11.94
N ASN A 58 -7.99 -7.56 -10.80
CA ASN A 58 -7.48 -6.42 -10.06
C ASN A 58 -6.50 -5.52 -10.84
N GLY A 59 -5.62 -6.09 -11.69
CA GLY A 59 -4.73 -5.27 -12.52
C GLY A 59 -5.49 -4.39 -13.53
N MET A 60 -6.50 -4.97 -14.19
CA MET A 60 -7.37 -4.25 -15.12
C MET A 60 -8.29 -3.27 -14.39
N THR A 61 -8.84 -3.66 -13.25
CA THR A 61 -9.66 -2.79 -12.40
C THR A 61 -8.89 -1.57 -11.93
N VAL A 62 -7.66 -1.75 -11.45
CA VAL A 62 -6.78 -0.64 -11.07
C VAL A 62 -6.53 0.28 -12.27
N GLY A 63 -6.22 -0.28 -13.44
CA GLY A 63 -6.04 0.50 -14.67
C GLY A 63 -7.28 1.28 -15.08
N LEU A 64 -8.46 0.66 -15.04
CA LEU A 64 -9.75 1.31 -15.35
C LEU A 64 -10.09 2.41 -14.35
N VAL A 65 -9.90 2.19 -13.05
CA VAL A 65 -10.13 3.21 -12.02
C VAL A 65 -9.15 4.37 -12.19
N ALA A 66 -7.89 4.10 -12.52
CA ALA A 66 -6.90 5.13 -12.80
C ALA A 66 -7.28 5.95 -14.03
N ALA A 67 -7.63 5.30 -15.14
CA ALA A 67 -8.06 5.97 -16.37
C ALA A 67 -9.35 6.78 -16.15
N ALA A 68 -10.33 6.22 -15.44
CA ALA A 68 -11.58 6.91 -15.12
C ALA A 68 -11.36 8.12 -14.20
N SER A 69 -10.51 7.99 -13.18
CA SER A 69 -10.16 9.10 -12.28
C SER A 69 -9.46 10.21 -13.08
N LEU A 70 -8.50 9.86 -13.93
CA LEU A 70 -7.81 10.81 -14.80
C LEU A 70 -8.78 11.51 -15.75
N ALA A 71 -9.61 10.75 -16.47
CA ALA A 71 -10.59 11.29 -17.40
C ALA A 71 -11.58 12.22 -16.69
N LEU A 72 -12.09 11.84 -15.51
CA LEU A 72 -13.03 12.65 -14.74
C LEU A 72 -12.40 13.96 -14.26
N PHE A 73 -11.17 13.92 -13.73
CA PHE A 73 -10.48 15.13 -13.28
C PHE A 73 -10.15 16.05 -14.46
N LEU A 74 -9.63 15.53 -15.57
CA LEU A 74 -9.35 16.32 -16.76
C LEU A 74 -10.63 16.92 -17.36
N TRP A 75 -11.72 16.15 -17.39
CA TRP A 75 -13.03 16.62 -17.81
C TRP A 75 -13.53 17.75 -16.89
N ALA A 76 -13.47 17.55 -15.58
CA ALA A 76 -13.89 18.57 -14.62
C ALA A 76 -13.06 19.85 -14.76
N MET A 77 -11.75 19.72 -14.97
CA MET A 77 -10.86 20.86 -15.21
C MET A 77 -11.20 21.59 -16.51
N PHE A 78 -11.48 20.87 -17.59
CA PHE A 78 -11.80 21.48 -18.88
C PHE A 78 -13.12 22.25 -18.88
N PHE A 79 -14.13 21.76 -18.14
CA PHE A 79 -15.48 22.35 -18.14
C PHE A 79 -15.74 23.35 -17.01
N PHE A 80 -15.08 23.21 -15.86
CA PHE A 80 -15.36 24.04 -14.68
C PHE A 80 -14.23 25.01 -14.31
N ILE A 81 -13.08 24.95 -14.98
CA ILE A 81 -11.95 25.85 -14.71
C ILE A 81 -11.66 26.66 -15.98
N GLU A 82 -11.60 27.98 -15.83
CA GLU A 82 -11.26 28.86 -16.95
C GLU A 82 -9.84 28.57 -17.45
N ARG A 83 -9.68 28.44 -18.77
CA ARG A 83 -8.38 28.13 -19.41
C ARG A 83 -7.23 29.07 -19.00
N PRO A 84 -7.44 30.39 -18.86
CA PRO A 84 -6.39 31.29 -18.41
C PRO A 84 -5.91 30.96 -17.00
N VAL A 85 -6.81 30.54 -16.09
CA VAL A 85 -6.45 30.15 -14.73
C VAL A 85 -5.68 28.83 -14.75
N LEU A 86 -6.06 27.88 -15.61
CA LEU A 86 -5.43 26.56 -15.66
C LEU A 86 -4.02 26.54 -16.27
N LEU A 87 -3.74 27.48 -17.19
CA LEU A 87 -2.49 27.58 -17.94
C LEU A 87 -1.64 28.80 -17.54
N ALA A 88 -2.09 29.60 -16.57
CA ALA A 88 -1.28 30.69 -16.05
C ALA A 88 -0.11 30.15 -15.22
N ALA A 89 1.01 30.86 -15.27
CA ALA A 89 2.00 30.71 -14.22
C ALA A 89 1.36 31.18 -12.90
N HIS A 90 1.38 30.31 -11.90
CA HIS A 90 0.92 30.65 -10.56
C HIS A 90 2.15 30.99 -9.72
N PRO A 91 2.38 32.28 -9.37
CA PRO A 91 3.45 32.65 -8.47
C PRO A 91 3.32 31.88 -7.15
N ASP A 92 4.41 31.65 -6.42
CA ASP A 92 4.42 30.92 -5.14
C ASP A 92 3.81 31.76 -4.00
N ASN A 93 2.57 32.22 -4.19
CA ASN A 93 1.81 33.00 -3.23
C ASN A 93 0.79 32.13 -2.49
N ALA A 94 0.60 32.42 -1.21
CA ALA A 94 -0.27 31.63 -0.34
C ALA A 94 -1.70 31.55 -0.92
N GLY A 95 -2.16 30.33 -1.24
CA GLY A 95 -3.46 30.05 -1.82
C GLY A 95 -3.48 29.89 -3.34
N ALA A 96 -2.34 29.95 -4.05
CA ALA A 96 -2.27 29.80 -5.49
C ALA A 96 -2.97 28.53 -6.01
N PHE A 97 -2.75 27.39 -5.33
CA PHE A 97 -3.40 26.11 -5.66
C PHE A 97 -4.93 26.16 -5.60
N TYR A 98 -5.47 26.99 -4.71
CA TYR A 98 -6.92 27.08 -4.50
C TYR A 98 -7.64 27.90 -5.58
N ALA A 99 -6.90 28.59 -6.44
CA ALA A 99 -7.45 29.22 -7.64
C ALA A 99 -7.86 28.17 -8.69
N VAL A 100 -7.14 27.05 -8.77
CA VAL A 100 -7.46 25.93 -9.69
C VAL A 100 -8.50 25.00 -9.08
N LEU A 101 -8.29 24.55 -7.84
CA LEU A 101 -9.22 23.67 -7.14
C LEU A 101 -9.46 24.17 -5.71
N SER A 102 -10.69 24.58 -5.42
CA SER A 102 -11.02 25.10 -4.09
C SER A 102 -10.69 24.06 -3.00
N HIS A 103 -10.15 24.55 -1.88
CA HIS A 103 -9.84 23.69 -0.72
C HIS A 103 -11.05 22.88 -0.27
N ARG A 104 -12.26 23.49 -0.30
CA ARG A 104 -13.51 22.83 0.10
C ARG A 104 -13.82 21.64 -0.82
N THR A 105 -13.69 21.81 -2.13
CA THR A 105 -13.90 20.73 -3.10
C THR A 105 -12.94 19.58 -2.84
N MET A 106 -11.65 19.90 -2.68
CA MET A 106 -10.61 18.89 -2.40
C MET A 106 -10.87 18.16 -1.08
N ALA A 107 -11.17 18.90 -0.01
CA ALA A 107 -11.41 18.32 1.31
C ALA A 107 -12.63 17.38 1.34
N TRP A 108 -13.76 17.75 0.72
CA TRP A 108 -14.94 16.90 0.68
C TRP A 108 -14.76 15.67 -0.21
N THR A 109 -14.25 15.86 -1.42
CA THR A 109 -14.11 14.75 -2.39
C THR A 109 -13.16 13.67 -1.88
N PHE A 110 -11.97 14.05 -1.44
CA PHE A 110 -10.99 13.10 -0.89
C PHE A 110 -11.38 12.62 0.52
N GLY A 111 -11.98 13.49 1.35
CA GLY A 111 -12.38 13.14 2.72
C GLY A 111 -13.46 12.07 2.78
N ILE A 112 -14.47 12.13 1.90
CA ILE A 112 -15.51 11.10 1.81
C ILE A 112 -14.92 9.76 1.40
N VAL A 113 -14.06 9.75 0.37
CA VAL A 113 -13.41 8.52 -0.11
C VAL A 113 -12.48 7.97 0.97
N PHE A 114 -11.69 8.82 1.63
CA PHE A 114 -10.82 8.39 2.74
C PHE A 114 -11.61 7.75 3.88
N LEU A 115 -12.72 8.37 4.30
CA LEU A 115 -13.58 7.80 5.35
C LEU A 115 -14.13 6.43 4.93
N PHE A 116 -14.61 6.30 3.69
CA PHE A 116 -15.06 5.02 3.16
C PHE A 116 -13.95 3.97 3.18
N VAL A 117 -12.74 4.32 2.75
CA VAL A 117 -11.57 3.42 2.78
C VAL A 117 -11.25 2.96 4.20
N VAL A 118 -11.24 3.87 5.17
CA VAL A 118 -11.01 3.53 6.59
C VAL A 118 -12.06 2.55 7.09
N VAL A 119 -13.35 2.79 6.81
CA VAL A 119 -14.44 1.89 7.20
C VAL A 119 -14.29 0.52 6.52
N ALA A 120 -13.98 0.47 5.23
CA ALA A 120 -13.79 -0.77 4.48
C ALA A 120 -12.62 -1.61 5.02
N LEU A 121 -11.49 -0.96 5.29
CA LEU A 121 -10.31 -1.60 5.87
C LEU A 121 -10.57 -2.10 7.30
N ALA A 122 -11.23 -1.29 8.13
CA ALA A 122 -11.61 -1.68 9.49
C ALA A 122 -12.58 -2.87 9.49
N ALA A 123 -13.62 -2.83 8.65
CA ALA A 123 -14.56 -3.93 8.49
C ALA A 123 -13.87 -5.22 8.03
N GLY A 124 -12.94 -5.13 7.07
CA GLY A 124 -12.14 -6.27 6.63
C GLY A 124 -11.27 -6.85 7.73
N LEU A 125 -10.57 -6.00 8.49
CA LEU A 125 -9.75 -6.41 9.63
C LEU A 125 -10.58 -7.11 10.71
N VAL A 126 -11.73 -6.53 11.09
CA VAL A 126 -12.63 -7.13 12.09
C VAL A 126 -13.14 -8.49 11.64
N ARG A 127 -13.53 -8.63 10.37
CA ARG A 127 -13.98 -9.91 9.80
C ARG A 127 -12.86 -10.96 9.77
N PHE A 128 -11.66 -10.57 9.35
CA PHE A 128 -10.49 -11.45 9.37
C PHE A 128 -10.17 -11.91 10.79
N TRP A 129 -10.13 -10.97 11.75
CA TRP A 129 -9.84 -11.28 13.16
C TRP A 129 -10.84 -12.26 13.76
N ARG A 130 -12.14 -12.05 13.55
CA ARG A 130 -13.18 -12.97 14.05
C ARG A 130 -13.03 -14.39 13.51
N ASP A 131 -12.65 -14.54 12.24
CA ASP A 131 -12.44 -15.85 11.61
C ASP A 131 -11.17 -16.57 12.12
N THR A 132 -10.31 -15.87 12.87
CA THR A 132 -9.16 -16.52 13.49
C THR A 132 -9.52 -17.39 14.71
N GLY A 133 -10.70 -17.16 15.32
CA GLY A 133 -11.13 -17.83 16.56
C GLY A 133 -10.68 -17.13 17.84
N GLU A 134 -9.95 -16.02 17.75
CA GLU A 134 -9.50 -15.21 18.88
C GLU A 134 -10.59 -14.26 19.39
N LYS A 135 -10.57 -13.91 20.69
CA LYS A 135 -11.51 -12.91 21.21
C LYS A 135 -11.14 -11.53 20.69
N PHE A 136 -12.12 -10.64 20.55
CA PHE A 136 -11.87 -9.30 20.04
C PHE A 136 -10.90 -8.49 20.92
N GLY A 137 -11.00 -8.63 22.25
CA GLY A 137 -10.10 -7.97 23.20
C GLY A 137 -8.64 -8.44 23.07
N ASP A 138 -8.41 -9.69 22.65
CA ASP A 138 -7.07 -10.26 22.58
C ASP A 138 -6.20 -9.55 21.54
N PHE A 139 -6.82 -8.95 20.50
CA PHE A 139 -6.11 -8.14 19.49
C PHE A 139 -5.38 -6.95 20.12
N PHE A 140 -5.98 -6.35 21.14
CA PHE A 140 -5.48 -5.15 21.82
C PHE A 140 -4.63 -5.49 23.04
N SER A 141 -4.24 -6.75 23.20
CA SER A 141 -3.29 -7.17 24.24
C SER A 141 -1.96 -6.42 24.05
N PRO A 142 -1.50 -5.61 25.03
CA PRO A 142 -0.39 -4.68 24.83
C PRO A 142 0.91 -5.35 24.36
N GLU A 143 1.27 -6.49 24.94
CA GLU A 143 2.55 -7.13 24.68
C GLU A 143 2.57 -7.85 23.31
N PRO A 144 1.61 -8.75 22.95
CA PRO A 144 1.53 -9.31 21.60
C PRO A 144 1.44 -8.23 20.50
N LEU A 145 0.68 -7.16 20.76
CA LEU A 145 0.51 -6.07 19.80
C LEU A 145 1.82 -5.31 19.58
N THR A 146 2.53 -4.94 20.65
CA THR A 146 3.81 -4.21 20.53
C THR A 146 4.85 -5.05 19.80
N HIS A 147 5.00 -6.34 20.12
CA HIS A 147 5.89 -7.24 19.38
C HIS A 147 5.53 -7.35 17.90
N SER A 148 4.23 -7.46 17.60
CA SER A 148 3.74 -7.54 16.22
C SER A 148 4.02 -6.27 15.41
N VAL A 149 3.82 -5.11 16.03
CA VAL A 149 4.14 -3.81 15.42
C VAL A 149 5.64 -3.69 15.17
N VAL A 150 6.48 -4.03 16.14
CA VAL A 150 7.94 -4.00 15.99
C VAL A 150 8.41 -4.96 14.90
N ASP A 151 7.88 -6.18 14.87
CA ASP A 151 8.23 -7.17 13.84
C ASP A 151 7.78 -6.72 12.44
N ALA A 152 6.61 -6.08 12.32
CA ALA A 152 6.12 -5.50 11.08
C ALA A 152 6.99 -4.31 10.61
N LEU A 153 7.29 -3.36 11.50
CA LEU A 153 8.10 -2.18 11.19
C LEU A 153 9.56 -2.50 10.87
N ARG A 154 10.13 -3.54 11.48
CA ARG A 154 11.49 -4.01 11.16
C ARG A 154 11.53 -4.95 9.96
N LEU A 155 10.35 -5.43 9.51
CA LEU A 155 10.22 -6.55 8.59
C LEU A 155 11.09 -7.73 9.03
N ARG A 156 11.06 -8.07 10.33
CA ARG A 156 11.99 -9.02 10.97
C ARG A 156 12.12 -10.31 10.18
N TYR A 157 10.99 -10.87 9.77
CA TYR A 157 10.92 -12.15 9.10
C TYR A 157 11.23 -12.10 7.59
N LEU A 158 11.45 -10.91 7.00
CA LEU A 158 12.06 -10.81 5.66
C LEU A 158 13.59 -10.92 5.72
N ALA A 159 14.19 -10.94 6.92
CA ALA A 159 15.61 -11.21 7.07
C ALA A 159 15.96 -12.70 6.89
N GLY A 160 14.97 -13.59 6.74
CA GLY A 160 15.18 -15.02 6.41
C GLY A 160 16.10 -15.80 7.35
N GLY A 161 16.20 -15.39 8.63
CA GLY A 161 17.13 -16.01 9.59
C GLY A 161 18.51 -15.33 9.70
N GLY A 162 18.80 -14.34 8.84
CA GLY A 162 20.01 -13.50 8.89
C GLY A 162 20.47 -13.06 7.50
N GLU A 163 20.50 -14.00 6.55
CA GLU A 163 21.06 -13.81 5.21
C GLU A 163 20.10 -13.13 4.22
N GLY A 164 18.84 -12.94 4.61
CA GLY A 164 17.79 -12.38 3.75
C GLY A 164 16.85 -13.44 3.23
N CYS A 165 15.86 -13.02 2.44
CA CYS A 165 14.90 -13.92 1.85
C CYS A 165 15.42 -14.49 0.53
N THR A 166 15.03 -15.73 0.24
CA THR A 166 15.29 -16.42 -1.03
C THR A 166 14.41 -15.85 -2.16
N TYR A 167 14.75 -14.62 -2.57
CA TYR A 167 13.99 -13.81 -3.50
C TYR A 167 14.97 -12.86 -4.22
N PRO A 168 14.97 -12.80 -5.57
CA PRO A 168 13.95 -13.31 -6.50
C PRO A 168 14.10 -14.79 -6.90
N ASP A 169 15.24 -15.40 -6.60
CA ASP A 169 15.63 -16.77 -6.93
C ASP A 169 16.11 -17.51 -5.66
N GLU A 170 16.84 -18.61 -5.82
CA GLU A 170 17.38 -19.42 -4.72
C GLU A 170 18.46 -18.74 -3.87
N THR A 171 18.99 -17.59 -4.31
CA THR A 171 20.01 -16.85 -3.57
C THR A 171 19.38 -15.98 -2.48
N PRO A 172 19.81 -16.10 -1.21
CA PRO A 172 19.34 -15.22 -0.14
C PRO A 172 19.74 -13.76 -0.38
N SER A 173 18.79 -12.84 -0.20
CA SER A 173 19.02 -11.40 -0.39
C SER A 173 18.15 -10.53 0.52
N HIS A 174 18.69 -9.38 0.94
CA HIS A 174 17.94 -8.33 1.65
C HIS A 174 17.27 -7.32 0.72
N ALA A 175 17.46 -7.43 -0.60
CA ALA A 175 16.98 -6.44 -1.58
C ALA A 175 15.47 -6.17 -1.44
N ARG A 176 14.65 -7.23 -1.34
CA ARG A 176 13.20 -7.10 -1.16
C ARG A 176 12.85 -6.39 0.14
N ARG A 177 13.59 -6.62 1.22
CA ARG A 177 13.38 -5.96 2.51
C ARG A 177 13.68 -4.45 2.41
N TRP A 178 14.79 -4.08 1.77
CA TRP A 178 15.16 -2.68 1.59
C TRP A 178 14.17 -1.92 0.72
N PHE A 179 13.81 -2.46 -0.46
CA PHE A 179 12.81 -1.81 -1.32
C PHE A 179 11.43 -1.73 -0.67
N HIS A 180 11.05 -2.73 0.13
CA HIS A 180 9.82 -2.67 0.91
C HIS A 180 9.88 -1.62 2.03
N HIS A 181 11.01 -1.44 2.70
CA HIS A 181 11.20 -0.37 3.68
C HIS A 181 11.11 1.01 3.04
N LEU A 182 11.80 1.22 1.91
CA LEU A 182 11.69 2.46 1.14
C LEU A 182 10.24 2.74 0.72
N THR A 183 9.50 1.70 0.29
CA THR A 183 8.08 1.83 -0.05
C THR A 183 7.23 2.18 1.17
N PHE A 184 7.39 1.45 2.28
CA PHE A 184 6.58 1.62 3.49
C PHE A 184 6.85 2.97 4.15
N TYR A 185 8.11 3.27 4.45
CA TYR A 185 8.49 4.55 5.07
C TYR A 185 8.28 5.72 4.10
N GLY A 186 8.48 5.51 2.79
CA GLY A 186 8.14 6.50 1.77
C GLY A 186 6.66 6.90 1.84
N PHE A 187 5.75 5.92 1.84
CA PHE A 187 4.32 6.14 1.99
C PHE A 187 3.97 6.81 3.34
N MET A 188 4.57 6.37 4.45
CA MET A 188 4.34 6.96 5.77
C MET A 188 4.79 8.42 5.85
N LEU A 189 5.91 8.78 5.22
CA LEU A 189 6.40 10.16 5.15
C LEU A 189 5.49 11.04 4.30
N CYS A 190 5.00 10.56 3.14
CA CYS A 190 3.99 11.27 2.35
C CYS A 190 2.69 11.46 3.13
N PHE A 191 2.22 10.44 3.83
CA PHE A 191 1.03 10.53 4.68
C PHE A 191 1.23 11.55 5.82
N ALA A 192 2.39 11.51 6.48
CA ALA A 192 2.75 12.49 7.51
C ALA A 192 2.80 13.92 6.94
N ALA A 193 3.32 14.11 5.73
CA ALA A 193 3.28 15.40 5.04
C ALA A 193 1.84 15.93 4.88
N THR A 194 0.89 15.08 4.48
CA THR A 194 -0.53 15.43 4.38
C THR A 194 -1.14 15.78 5.74
N CYS A 195 -0.81 15.02 6.80
CA CYS A 195 -1.26 15.32 8.16
C CYS A 195 -0.74 16.67 8.66
N VAL A 196 0.56 16.93 8.51
CA VAL A 196 1.19 18.21 8.90
C VAL A 196 0.59 19.36 8.09
N ALA A 197 0.41 19.20 6.77
CA ALA A 197 -0.24 20.19 5.93
C ALA A 197 -1.69 20.50 6.36
N THR A 198 -2.42 19.49 6.84
CA THR A 198 -3.77 19.66 7.38
C THR A 198 -3.75 20.49 8.67
N ILE A 199 -2.80 20.21 9.57
CA ILE A 199 -2.60 20.99 10.80
C ILE A 199 -2.20 22.43 10.48
N TYR A 200 -1.30 22.63 9.50
CA TYR A 200 -0.91 23.96 9.03
C TYR A 200 -2.13 24.75 8.53
N HIS A 201 -2.98 24.14 7.71
CA HIS A 201 -4.14 24.79 7.15
C HIS A 201 -5.22 25.13 8.19
N TYR A 202 -5.62 24.17 9.03
CA TYR A 202 -6.74 24.37 9.96
C TYR A 202 -6.31 24.94 11.30
N GLY A 203 -5.15 24.53 11.82
CA GLY A 203 -4.62 24.99 13.10
C GLY A 203 -3.93 26.35 12.99
N PHE A 204 -2.98 26.48 12.07
CA PHE A 204 -2.16 27.70 11.92
C PHE A 204 -2.66 28.68 10.84
N ARG A 205 -3.67 28.29 10.06
CA ARG A 205 -4.18 29.06 8.90
C ARG A 205 -3.14 29.33 7.82
N TRP A 206 -2.06 28.56 7.80
CA TRP A 206 -1.03 28.62 6.77
C TRP A 206 -1.53 27.89 5.52
N LYS A 207 -1.67 28.63 4.42
CA LYS A 207 -2.22 28.11 3.16
C LYS A 207 -1.08 27.68 2.24
N ALA A 208 -1.24 26.52 1.62
CA ALA A 208 -0.37 26.07 0.54
C ALA A 208 -0.45 27.02 -0.67
N PRO A 209 0.57 27.09 -1.54
CA PRO A 209 1.85 26.38 -1.49
C PRO A 209 2.74 26.77 -0.29
N TYR A 210 3.55 25.82 0.18
CA TYR A 210 4.47 26.02 1.31
C TYR A 210 5.91 26.18 0.83
N ALA A 211 6.74 26.88 1.61
CA ALA A 211 8.16 27.02 1.34
C ALA A 211 8.86 25.65 1.23
N LEU A 212 9.91 25.55 0.42
CA LEU A 212 10.65 24.30 0.19
C LEU A 212 11.27 23.71 1.46
N SER A 213 11.62 24.56 2.43
CA SER A 213 12.15 24.17 3.74
C SER A 213 11.07 23.79 4.76
N SER A 214 9.78 23.91 4.40
CA SER A 214 8.68 23.58 5.31
C SER A 214 8.59 22.08 5.56
N LEU A 215 8.13 21.70 6.75
CA LEU A 215 8.02 20.30 7.14
C LEU A 215 7.16 19.45 6.17
N PRO A 216 5.99 19.91 5.66
CA PRO A 216 5.23 19.17 4.67
C PRO A 216 6.03 18.88 3.38
N VAL A 217 6.81 19.85 2.89
CA VAL A 217 7.58 19.67 1.65
C VAL A 217 8.76 18.72 1.87
N LEU A 218 9.48 18.85 2.98
CA LEU A 218 10.60 17.97 3.30
C LEU A 218 10.14 16.50 3.47
N LEU A 219 9.08 16.28 4.26
CA LEU A 219 8.49 14.95 4.45
C LEU A 219 7.96 14.39 3.12
N GLY A 220 7.26 15.22 2.34
CA GLY A 220 6.71 14.84 1.05
C GLY A 220 7.79 14.47 0.03
N THR A 221 8.90 15.22 -0.01
CA THR A 221 10.03 14.98 -0.92
C THR A 221 10.77 13.71 -0.54
N ALA A 222 11.14 13.55 0.74
CA ALA A 222 11.80 12.33 1.21
C ALA A 222 10.91 11.09 1.01
N GLY A 223 9.61 11.23 1.30
CA GLY A 223 8.61 10.20 1.05
C GLY A 223 8.47 9.84 -0.42
N GLY A 224 8.41 10.85 -1.29
CA GLY A 224 8.34 10.70 -2.74
C GLY A 224 9.56 9.98 -3.31
N ILE A 225 10.77 10.29 -2.87
CA ILE A 225 11.99 9.58 -3.27
C ILE A 225 11.93 8.11 -2.84
N GLY A 226 11.48 7.83 -1.61
CA GLY A 226 11.27 6.46 -1.12
C GLY A 226 10.26 5.68 -1.98
N LEU A 227 9.15 6.32 -2.36
CA LEU A 227 8.13 5.77 -3.25
C LEU A 227 8.51 5.75 -4.73
N LEU A 228 9.61 6.38 -5.11
CA LEU A 228 10.19 6.24 -6.44
C LEU A 228 11.06 4.99 -6.49
N ILE A 229 12.03 4.90 -5.56
CA ILE A 229 13.03 3.82 -5.54
C ILE A 229 12.41 2.49 -5.09
N GLY A 230 11.60 2.50 -4.03
CA GLY A 230 11.03 1.29 -3.42
C GLY A 230 10.13 0.52 -4.39
N PRO A 231 9.03 1.10 -4.88
CA PRO A 231 8.15 0.46 -5.85
C PRO A 231 8.84 0.07 -7.16
N ALA A 232 9.74 0.89 -7.70
CA ALA A 232 10.51 0.54 -8.90
C ALA A 232 11.38 -0.71 -8.68
N GLY A 233 12.09 -0.77 -7.55
CA GLY A 233 12.88 -1.93 -7.16
C GLY A 233 12.04 -3.19 -6.93
N LEU A 234 10.85 -3.05 -6.29
CA LEU A 234 9.92 -4.17 -6.11
C LEU A 234 9.31 -4.67 -7.43
N LEU A 235 9.03 -3.78 -8.38
CA LEU A 235 8.56 -4.15 -9.73
C LEU A 235 9.65 -4.89 -10.50
N TRP A 236 10.88 -4.40 -10.46
CA TRP A 236 12.04 -5.07 -11.07
C TRP A 236 12.25 -6.47 -10.48
N LEU A 237 12.31 -6.56 -9.15
CA LEU A 237 12.42 -7.81 -8.41
C LEU A 237 11.29 -8.79 -8.72
N LYS A 238 10.07 -8.31 -9.00
CA LYS A 238 8.95 -9.16 -9.41
C LYS A 238 9.07 -9.63 -10.86
N ALA A 239 9.64 -8.82 -11.75
CA ALA A 239 9.83 -9.17 -13.16
C ALA A 239 10.86 -10.31 -13.34
N ILE A 240 11.89 -10.35 -12.49
CA ILE A 240 12.95 -11.38 -12.52
C ILE A 240 12.70 -12.56 -11.56
N ARG A 241 11.58 -12.56 -10.83
CA ARG A 241 11.26 -13.62 -9.86
C ARG A 241 11.06 -14.97 -10.56
N ASP A 242 11.55 -16.03 -9.91
CA ASP A 242 11.22 -17.40 -10.31
C ASP A 242 9.70 -17.58 -10.51
N ARG A 243 9.34 -18.00 -11.72
CA ARG A 243 7.95 -18.19 -12.12
C ARG A 243 7.31 -19.37 -11.40
N ALA A 244 8.08 -20.36 -10.96
CA ALA A 244 7.58 -21.48 -10.18
C ALA A 244 6.96 -21.02 -8.85
N LEU A 245 7.48 -19.94 -8.26
CA LEU A 245 6.98 -19.38 -7.00
C LEU A 245 5.76 -18.46 -7.17
N SER A 246 5.42 -18.08 -8.40
CA SER A 246 4.46 -17.00 -8.67
C SER A 246 3.05 -17.53 -9.00
N GLY A 247 2.06 -17.16 -8.19
CA GLY A 247 0.64 -17.31 -8.56
C GLY A 247 0.23 -16.26 -9.59
N ALA A 248 -0.11 -16.67 -10.83
CA ALA A 248 -0.41 -15.79 -11.96
C ALA A 248 -1.53 -14.76 -11.70
N LYS A 249 -2.46 -15.03 -10.77
CA LYS A 249 -3.55 -14.10 -10.41
C LYS A 249 -3.15 -13.04 -9.38
N GLN A 250 -2.12 -13.29 -8.57
CA GLN A 250 -1.65 -12.33 -7.56
C GLN A 250 -0.78 -11.22 -8.18
N THR A 251 -0.17 -11.48 -9.33
CA THR A 251 0.78 -10.55 -9.98
C THR A 251 0.14 -9.25 -10.42
N GLY A 252 -1.05 -9.27 -11.05
CA GLY A 252 -1.71 -8.05 -11.55
C GLY A 252 -2.09 -7.05 -10.46
N MET A 253 -2.57 -7.53 -9.31
CA MET A 253 -2.91 -6.68 -8.15
C MET A 253 -1.67 -6.02 -7.55
N ASP A 254 -0.60 -6.80 -7.38
CA ASP A 254 0.65 -6.30 -6.81
C ASP A 254 1.27 -5.24 -7.73
N VAL A 255 1.30 -5.51 -9.05
CA VAL A 255 1.86 -4.58 -10.05
C VAL A 255 1.04 -3.31 -10.15
N GLY A 256 -0.29 -3.39 -10.21
CA GLY A 256 -1.15 -2.20 -10.29
C GLY A 256 -0.99 -1.27 -9.09
N PHE A 257 -0.93 -1.83 -7.87
CA PHE A 257 -0.71 -1.05 -6.66
C PHE A 257 0.68 -0.38 -6.63
N LEU A 258 1.74 -1.11 -6.98
CA LEU A 258 3.09 -0.54 -7.05
C LEU A 258 3.20 0.53 -8.14
N ALA A 259 2.55 0.34 -9.28
CA ALA A 259 2.51 1.33 -10.36
C ALA A 259 1.81 2.62 -9.92
N LEU A 260 0.69 2.54 -9.20
CA LEU A 260 0.02 3.73 -8.66
C LEU A 260 0.88 4.48 -7.64
N LEU A 261 1.59 3.77 -6.75
CA LEU A 261 2.54 4.38 -5.82
C LEU A 261 3.69 5.10 -6.57
N LEU A 262 4.21 4.48 -7.63
CA LEU A 262 5.27 5.04 -8.46
C LEU A 262 4.78 6.26 -9.26
N LEU A 263 3.60 6.19 -9.87
CA LEU A 263 3.02 7.31 -10.60
C LEU A 263 2.68 8.47 -9.66
N SER A 264 2.22 8.17 -8.44
CA SER A 264 1.97 9.16 -7.40
C SER A 264 3.25 9.91 -7.02
N SER A 265 4.36 9.21 -6.84
CA SER A 265 5.64 9.84 -6.49
C SER A 265 6.23 10.65 -7.63
N ILE A 266 6.20 10.12 -8.86
CA ILE A 266 6.65 10.84 -10.06
C ILE A 266 5.84 12.13 -10.25
N SER A 267 4.51 12.03 -10.26
CA SER A 267 3.64 13.19 -10.45
C SER A 267 3.77 14.21 -9.32
N GLY A 268 3.93 13.77 -8.07
CA GLY A 268 4.13 14.67 -6.93
C GLY A 268 5.46 15.42 -6.95
N LEU A 269 6.56 14.74 -7.29
CA LEU A 269 7.89 15.36 -7.42
C LEU A 269 7.96 16.30 -8.64
N LEU A 270 7.34 15.92 -9.76
CA LEU A 270 7.22 16.81 -10.93
C LEU A 270 6.40 18.05 -10.61
N LEU A 271 5.28 17.89 -9.90
CA LEU A 271 4.46 19.02 -9.45
C LEU A 271 5.26 19.95 -8.54
N LEU A 272 6.06 19.42 -7.61
CA LEU A 272 6.94 20.23 -6.77
C LEU A 272 7.98 21.00 -7.58
N ALA A 273 8.65 20.32 -8.53
CA ALA A 273 9.68 20.93 -9.36
C ALA A 273 9.15 22.01 -10.31
N LEU A 274 7.90 21.85 -10.79
CA LEU A 274 7.27 22.73 -11.78
C LEU A 274 6.16 23.60 -11.18
N ARG A 275 6.10 23.75 -9.85
CA ARG A 275 5.01 24.41 -9.13
C ARG A 275 4.82 25.90 -9.47
N GLU A 276 5.85 26.56 -9.97
CA GLU A 276 5.81 28.00 -10.35
C GLU A 276 5.59 28.20 -11.86
N SER A 277 5.46 27.11 -12.63
CA SER A 277 5.28 27.15 -14.08
C SER A 277 3.80 27.13 -14.47
N SER A 278 3.50 27.43 -15.74
CA SER A 278 2.17 27.27 -16.34
C SER A 278 1.68 25.82 -16.37
N ALA A 279 2.57 24.84 -16.19
CA ALA A 279 2.18 23.43 -16.12
C ALA A 279 1.57 23.04 -14.77
N MET A 280 1.67 23.90 -13.74
CA MET A 280 1.23 23.59 -12.37
C MET A 280 -0.23 23.17 -12.32
N GLY A 281 -1.15 23.92 -12.95
CA GLY A 281 -2.58 23.62 -12.97
C GLY A 281 -2.89 22.20 -13.43
N VAL A 282 -2.35 21.84 -14.60
CA VAL A 282 -2.52 20.52 -15.22
C VAL A 282 -1.86 19.41 -14.38
N LEU A 283 -0.63 19.61 -13.91
CA LEU A 283 0.09 18.63 -13.10
C LEU A 283 -0.60 18.35 -11.77
N LEU A 284 -1.18 19.39 -11.14
CA LEU A 284 -1.98 19.22 -9.92
C LEU A 284 -3.19 18.33 -10.19
N GLY A 285 -3.91 18.58 -11.29
CA GLY A 285 -5.03 17.74 -11.70
C GLY A 285 -4.67 16.28 -11.92
N ILE A 286 -3.59 16.04 -12.68
CA ILE A 286 -3.06 14.69 -12.95
C ILE A 286 -2.67 14.00 -11.64
N HIS A 287 -1.94 14.69 -10.77
CA HIS A 287 -1.52 14.15 -9.49
C HIS A 287 -2.72 13.77 -8.62
N LEU A 288 -3.70 14.68 -8.47
CA LEU A 288 -4.92 14.42 -7.69
C LEU A 288 -5.73 13.24 -8.27
N ALA A 289 -5.81 13.10 -9.59
CA ALA A 289 -6.46 11.96 -10.21
C ALA A 289 -5.78 10.62 -9.87
N ILE A 290 -4.44 10.59 -9.87
CA ILE A 290 -3.65 9.42 -9.48
C ILE A 290 -3.86 9.10 -8.00
N ILE A 291 -3.85 10.10 -7.12
CA ILE A 291 -4.12 9.92 -5.68
C ILE A 291 -5.54 9.40 -5.46
N MET A 292 -6.53 9.92 -6.18
CA MET A 292 -7.91 9.44 -6.09
C MET A 292 -8.00 7.96 -6.49
N ALA A 293 -7.36 7.58 -7.61
CA ALA A 293 -7.30 6.19 -8.05
C ALA A 293 -6.61 5.27 -7.03
N LEU A 294 -5.51 5.74 -6.42
CA LEU A 294 -4.85 5.05 -5.32
C LEU A 294 -5.84 4.82 -4.17
N PHE A 295 -6.50 5.85 -3.67
CA PHE A 295 -7.40 5.74 -2.51
C PHE A 295 -8.57 4.81 -2.77
N VAL A 296 -9.24 4.95 -3.92
CA VAL A 296 -10.37 4.08 -4.30
C VAL A 296 -9.95 2.61 -4.36
N THR A 297 -8.71 2.33 -4.78
CA THR A 297 -8.21 0.96 -4.94
C THR A 297 -7.55 0.39 -3.67
N LEU A 298 -7.21 1.21 -2.67
CA LEU A 298 -6.58 0.76 -1.40
C LEU A 298 -7.31 -0.42 -0.73
N PRO A 299 -8.63 -0.36 -0.45
CA PRO A 299 -9.33 -1.44 0.25
C PRO A 299 -9.55 -2.69 -0.61
N TYR A 300 -9.37 -2.58 -1.93
CA TYR A 300 -9.55 -3.69 -2.88
C TYR A 300 -8.24 -4.14 -3.54
N GLY A 301 -7.11 -3.63 -3.07
CA GLY A 301 -5.79 -3.87 -3.66
C GLY A 301 -4.87 -4.66 -2.74
N LYS A 302 -3.57 -4.63 -3.04
CA LYS A 302 -2.56 -5.29 -2.21
C LYS A 302 -2.47 -4.68 -0.82
N PHE A 303 -2.84 -3.41 -0.62
CA PHE A 303 -2.67 -2.68 0.65
C PHE A 303 -3.27 -3.41 1.88
N VAL A 304 -4.38 -4.13 1.71
CA VAL A 304 -5.03 -4.92 2.78
C VAL A 304 -4.09 -5.93 3.45
N HIS A 305 -3.02 -6.36 2.75
CA HIS A 305 -2.02 -7.26 3.31
C HIS A 305 -1.36 -6.69 4.57
N ALA A 306 -1.21 -5.36 4.68
CA ALA A 306 -0.60 -4.74 5.85
C ALA A 306 -1.40 -5.05 7.12
N LEU A 307 -2.74 -4.99 7.03
CA LEU A 307 -3.65 -5.24 8.14
C LEU A 307 -3.75 -6.73 8.47
N TYR A 308 -3.96 -7.58 7.45
CA TYR A 308 -4.08 -9.02 7.69
C TYR A 308 -2.78 -9.65 8.19
N ARG A 309 -1.63 -9.15 7.72
CA ARG A 309 -0.32 -9.60 8.21
C ARG A 309 -0.08 -9.14 9.64
N LEU A 310 -0.40 -7.89 9.99
CA LEU A 310 -0.30 -7.42 11.36
C LEU A 310 -1.19 -8.26 12.29
N ALA A 311 -2.45 -8.52 11.90
CA ALA A 311 -3.36 -9.36 12.66
C ALA A 311 -2.85 -10.81 12.78
N ALA A 312 -2.28 -11.38 11.72
CA ALA A 312 -1.64 -12.69 11.80
C ALA A 312 -0.44 -12.69 12.76
N LEU A 313 0.38 -11.63 12.79
CA LEU A 313 1.48 -11.51 13.75
C LEU A 313 0.98 -11.42 15.20
N VAL A 314 -0.10 -10.68 15.45
CA VAL A 314 -0.72 -10.58 16.78
C VAL A 314 -1.17 -11.96 17.24
N ARG A 315 -1.88 -12.70 16.38
CA ARG A 315 -2.26 -14.08 16.66
C ARG A 315 -1.05 -14.99 16.90
N PHE A 316 0.00 -14.87 16.10
CA PHE A 316 1.23 -15.66 16.28
C PHE A 316 1.84 -15.44 17.67
N HIS A 317 1.94 -14.19 18.12
CA HIS A 317 2.47 -13.87 19.45
C HIS A 317 1.52 -14.30 20.58
N LEU A 318 0.20 -14.33 20.36
CA LEU A 318 -0.75 -14.92 21.30
C LEU A 318 -0.58 -16.44 21.40
N GLU A 319 -0.47 -17.14 20.26
CA GLU A 319 -0.27 -18.59 20.21
C GLU A 319 1.02 -19.00 20.94
N ARG A 320 2.11 -18.24 20.77
CA ARG A 320 3.38 -18.51 21.45
C ARG A 320 3.33 -18.36 22.97
N ARG A 321 2.33 -17.67 23.51
CA ARG A 321 2.12 -17.53 24.96
C ARG A 321 1.27 -18.63 25.55
N ARG A 322 0.44 -19.27 24.72
CA ARG A 322 -0.31 -20.45 25.15
C ARG A 322 0.73 -21.53 25.41
N ILE A 323 0.80 -22.00 26.64
CA ILE A 323 1.61 -23.16 27.00
C ILE A 323 1.24 -24.25 26.00
N ALA A 324 2.21 -24.75 25.23
CA ALA A 324 1.97 -25.89 24.36
C ALA A 324 1.36 -26.98 25.24
N PRO A 325 0.22 -27.61 24.87
CA PRO A 325 -0.24 -28.77 25.60
C PRO A 325 0.96 -29.71 25.69
N GLN A 326 1.31 -30.13 26.91
CA GLN A 326 2.29 -31.18 27.11
C GLN A 326 1.76 -32.35 26.28
N ILE A 327 2.35 -32.58 25.11
CA ILE A 327 2.10 -33.79 24.35
C ILE A 327 2.73 -34.86 25.24
N GLY A 328 1.89 -35.50 26.04
CA GLY A 328 2.30 -36.55 26.95
C GLY A 328 3.10 -37.56 26.15
N THR A 329 4.32 -37.80 26.60
CA THR A 329 5.01 -39.04 26.31
C THR A 329 4.27 -40.14 27.07
N GLU A 330 3.20 -40.65 26.46
CA GLU A 330 2.72 -42.01 26.73
C GLU A 330 3.38 -42.97 25.74
#